data_AF-A0A8H2VB14-F1
#
_entry.id   AF-A0A8H2VB14-F1
#
_cell.length_a   1.000
_cell.length_b   1.000
_cell.length_c   1.000
_cell.angle_alpha   90.00
_cell.angle_beta   90.00
_cell.angle_gamma   90.00
#
_symmetry.space_group_name_H-M   'P 1'
#
loop_
_entity.id
_entity.type
_entity.pdbx_description
1 polymer ?
#
loop_
_entity_poly.entity_id
_entity_poly.type
_entity_poly.pdbx_seq_one_letter_code
_entity_poly.pdbx_strand_id
1 'polypeptide(L)'
;MSMLRSMFRECKVITRFIPNYGHITPKVNILQCKATYRTIHEGSDGSAYTPPNLSEIPRRWPVMKNMALQEEIKEYLDWKMQGPWQEMTREEKVASFYLAYGLWGPRAGVRKEANLGKDTEINITYFIFRVLFNVTLLGALGVSYINWKYDKEREKEMEDNQL
;
A
#
# COMPACT_ATOMS: atom_id res chain seq x y z
N MET A 1 -9.27 37.68 -38.60
CA MET A 1 -8.45 36.69 -39.34
C MET A 1 -7.00 36.91 -38.95
N SER A 2 -6.29 35.82 -38.66
CA SER A 2 -4.86 35.72 -38.28
C SER A 2 -4.40 36.40 -36.97
N MET A 3 -4.69 35.74 -35.85
CA MET A 3 -3.81 35.72 -34.67
C MET A 3 -2.86 34.54 -34.87
N LEU A 4 -1.57 34.79 -35.13
CA LEU A 4 -0.52 33.79 -34.92
C LEU A 4 0.85 34.48 -34.81
N ARG A 5 1.62 33.95 -33.85
CA ARG A 5 3.06 34.04 -33.61
C ARG A 5 3.57 35.13 -32.67
N SER A 6 4.51 34.63 -31.86
CA SER A 6 5.64 35.32 -31.22
C SER A 6 5.32 35.99 -29.89
N MET A 7 6.03 35.74 -28.78
CA MET A 7 7.22 34.93 -28.55
C MET A 7 7.43 34.76 -27.04
N PHE A 8 7.95 33.59 -26.68
CA PHE A 8 8.81 33.36 -25.51
C PHE A 8 9.78 34.53 -25.21
N ARG A 9 9.84 34.97 -23.95
CA ARG A 9 10.96 35.57 -23.15
C ARG A 9 10.27 36.21 -21.92
N GLU A 10 10.56 35.87 -20.67
CA GLU A 10 11.87 35.77 -20.03
C GLU A 10 11.90 34.63 -18.99
N CYS A 11 12.75 33.63 -19.24
CA CYS A 11 13.17 32.67 -18.23
C CYS A 11 14.50 33.20 -17.65
N LYS A 12 14.46 33.87 -16.50
CA LYS A 12 15.67 34.31 -15.80
C LYS A 12 16.19 33.15 -14.97
N VAL A 13 16.99 32.29 -15.61
CA VAL A 13 17.80 31.28 -14.93
C VAL A 13 18.86 32.02 -14.10
N ILE A 14 18.68 32.06 -12.79
CA ILE A 14 19.74 32.44 -11.85
C ILE A 14 20.24 31.14 -11.22
N THR A 15 21.27 30.57 -11.84
CA THR A 15 22.15 29.59 -11.21
C THR A 15 23.23 30.33 -10.44
N ARG A 16 23.16 30.34 -9.10
CA ARG A 16 24.36 30.27 -8.23
C ARG A 16 24.04 29.55 -6.91
N PHE A 17 25.09 28.87 -6.48
CA PHE A 17 25.23 27.79 -5.51
C PHE A 17 25.72 28.35 -4.17
N ILE A 18 25.10 28.01 -3.03
CA ILE A 18 25.77 27.94 -1.71
C ILE A 18 25.05 26.89 -0.84
N PRO A 19 25.73 25.82 -0.39
CA PRO A 19 25.28 24.99 0.72
C PRO A 19 25.90 25.51 2.02
N ASN A 20 25.09 25.79 3.05
CA ASN A 20 25.45 25.43 4.42
C ASN A 20 24.26 25.51 5.37
N TYR A 21 24.27 24.60 6.33
CA TYR A 21 23.24 24.32 7.31
C TYR A 21 23.11 25.44 8.36
N GLY A 22 21.87 25.74 8.74
CA GLY A 22 21.59 26.63 9.87
C GLY A 22 20.10 26.90 10.00
N HIS A 23 19.53 26.40 11.11
CA HIS A 23 18.17 26.62 11.58
C HIS A 23 17.71 28.09 11.42
N ILE A 24 16.78 28.36 10.50
CA ILE A 24 15.67 29.31 10.68
C ILE A 24 14.52 28.79 9.81
N THR A 25 13.44 28.33 10.44
CA THR A 25 12.19 28.01 9.71
C THR A 25 11.59 29.32 9.18
N PRO A 26 11.40 29.49 7.87
CA PRO A 26 10.59 30.60 7.41
C PRO A 26 9.15 30.35 7.84
N LYS A 27 8.55 31.31 8.56
CA LYS A 27 7.09 31.38 8.70
C LYS A 27 6.51 31.62 7.30
N VAL A 28 6.13 30.54 6.63
CA VAL A 28 5.38 30.61 5.37
C VAL A 28 3.97 31.04 5.74
N ASN A 29 3.66 32.31 5.52
CA ASN A 29 2.28 32.77 5.44
C ASN A 29 1.69 32.10 4.19
N ILE A 30 1.06 30.95 4.38
CA ILE A 30 0.21 30.33 3.37
C ILE A 30 -1.00 31.25 3.29
N LEU A 31 -0.93 32.25 2.40
CA LEU A 31 -2.13 32.83 1.81
C LEU A 31 -2.82 31.66 1.14
N GLN A 32 -3.79 31.13 1.86
CA GLN A 32 -4.69 30.08 1.43
C GLN A 32 -5.55 30.70 0.34
N CYS A 33 -5.04 30.70 -0.90
CA CYS A 33 -5.87 30.89 -2.07
C CYS A 33 -6.89 29.75 -2.04
N LYS A 34 -8.10 30.04 -1.55
CA LYS A 34 -9.28 29.25 -1.82
C LYS A 34 -9.54 29.36 -3.31
N ALA A 35 -8.85 28.54 -4.10
CA ALA A 35 -9.22 28.29 -5.48
C ALA A 35 -10.49 27.44 -5.45
N THR A 36 -11.64 28.11 -5.39
CA THR A 36 -12.93 27.50 -5.67
C THR A 36 -12.96 27.21 -7.17
N TYR A 37 -12.48 26.03 -7.56
CA TYR A 37 -12.65 25.58 -8.94
C TYR A 37 -14.11 25.13 -9.11
N ARG A 38 -14.94 25.98 -9.73
CA ARG A 38 -16.14 25.49 -10.42
C ARG A 38 -15.72 25.17 -11.85
N THR A 39 -15.18 23.99 -12.05
CA THR A 39 -15.13 23.40 -13.38
C THR A 39 -16.36 22.51 -13.47
N ILE A 40 -17.47 23.07 -13.96
CA ILE A 40 -18.65 22.28 -14.30
C ILE A 40 -18.23 21.47 -15.53
N HIS A 41 -17.94 20.19 -15.34
CA HIS A 41 -17.84 19.26 -16.46
C HIS A 41 -19.27 18.87 -16.79
N GLU A 42 -19.79 19.52 -17.82
CA GLU A 42 -21.09 19.19 -18.40
C GLU A 42 -20.92 17.88 -19.15
N GLY A 43 -21.50 16.80 -18.61
CA GLY A 43 -21.58 15.53 -19.31
C GLY A 43 -22.41 15.71 -20.59
N SER A 44 -22.20 14.83 -21.57
CA SER A 44 -23.01 14.72 -22.79
C SER A 44 -24.52 14.76 -22.54
N ASP A 45 -24.94 14.29 -21.37
CA ASP A 45 -26.35 14.11 -20.98
C ASP A 45 -26.92 15.33 -20.22
N GLY A 46 -26.17 16.44 -20.13
CA GLY A 46 -26.56 17.65 -19.38
C GLY A 46 -26.49 17.49 -17.86
N SER A 47 -25.96 16.36 -17.36
CA SER A 47 -25.71 16.16 -15.93
C SER A 47 -24.38 16.81 -15.52
N ALA A 48 -24.42 17.62 -14.46
CA ALA A 48 -23.22 18.22 -13.89
C ALA A 48 -22.42 17.16 -13.13
N TYR A 49 -21.20 16.88 -13.59
CA TYR A 49 -20.32 15.96 -12.88
C TYR A 49 -19.97 16.52 -11.50
N THR A 50 -20.24 15.73 -10.46
CA THR A 50 -19.89 16.09 -9.07
C THR A 50 -18.61 15.36 -8.70
N PRO A 51 -17.51 16.07 -8.39
CA PRO A 51 -16.24 15.42 -8.07
C PRO A 51 -16.36 14.59 -6.77
N PRO A 52 -15.71 13.42 -6.72
CA PRO A 52 -15.72 12.59 -5.52
C PRO A 52 -14.98 13.28 -4.39
N ASN A 53 -15.39 13.01 -3.15
CA ASN A 53 -14.70 13.53 -1.97
C ASN A 53 -13.31 12.88 -1.85
N LEU A 54 -12.23 13.67 -1.79
CA LEU A 54 -10.84 13.19 -1.73
C LEU A 54 -10.15 13.42 -0.38
N SER A 55 -10.90 13.76 0.66
CA SER A 55 -10.35 14.02 1.98
C SER A 55 -9.88 12.70 2.64
N GLU A 56 -8.68 12.71 3.23
CA GLU A 56 -8.08 11.60 3.98
C GLU A 56 -7.99 10.23 3.25
N ILE A 57 -7.77 10.25 1.93
CA ILE A 57 -7.60 9.03 1.10
C ILE A 57 -6.65 7.99 1.72
N PRO A 58 -5.46 8.33 2.28
CA PRO A 58 -4.54 7.33 2.82
C PRO A 58 -5.14 6.44 3.92
N ARG A 59 -6.07 6.97 4.71
CA ARG A 59 -6.75 6.23 5.79
C ARG A 59 -7.96 5.47 5.28
N ARG A 60 -8.72 6.07 4.37
CA ARG A 60 -9.99 5.54 3.88
C ARG A 60 -9.81 4.46 2.82
N TRP A 61 -8.79 4.57 1.98
CA TRP A 61 -8.55 3.68 0.85
C TRP A 61 -8.54 2.18 1.19
N PRO A 62 -7.80 1.70 2.23
CA PRO A 62 -7.79 0.28 2.58
C PRO A 62 -9.12 -0.21 3.20
N VAL A 63 -9.89 0.69 3.81
CA VAL A 63 -11.18 0.36 4.44
C VAL A 63 -12.35 0.41 3.44
N MET A 64 -12.15 1.09 2.30
CA MET A 64 -13.15 1.25 1.26
C MET A 64 -13.42 -0.10 0.57
N LYS A 65 -14.59 -0.70 0.84
CA LYS A 65 -15.03 -1.96 0.22
C LYS A 65 -15.72 -1.77 -1.14
N ASN A 66 -16.19 -0.55 -1.42
CA ASN A 66 -16.94 -0.24 -2.63
C ASN A 66 -15.97 -0.11 -3.81
N MET A 67 -15.88 -1.15 -4.65
CA MET A 67 -14.99 -1.16 -5.81
C MET A 67 -15.35 -0.08 -6.83
N ALA A 68 -16.65 0.16 -7.06
CA ALA A 68 -17.12 1.20 -7.99
C ALA A 68 -16.61 2.60 -7.62
N LEU A 69 -16.65 2.95 -6.31
CA LEU A 69 -16.16 4.24 -5.84
C LEU A 69 -14.63 4.35 -5.95
N GLN A 70 -13.90 3.25 -5.73
CA GLN A 70 -12.45 3.24 -5.94
C GLN A 70 -12.09 3.46 -7.41
N GLU A 71 -12.87 2.90 -8.34
CA GLU A 71 -12.69 3.07 -9.77
C GLU A 71 -13.01 4.50 -10.21
N GLU A 72 -14.13 5.06 -9.76
CA GLU A 72 -14.50 6.45 -10.01
C GLU A 72 -13.41 7.44 -9.53
N ILE A 73 -12.86 7.22 -8.33
CA ILE A 73 -11.77 8.06 -7.81
C ILE A 73 -10.50 7.94 -8.67
N LYS A 74 -10.18 6.74 -9.16
CA LYS A 74 -9.02 6.53 -10.04
C LYS A 74 -9.21 7.26 -11.36
N GLU A 75 -10.37 7.10 -11.98
CA GLU A 75 -10.72 7.76 -13.24
C GLU A 75 -10.69 9.28 -13.10
N TYR A 76 -11.30 9.81 -12.05
CA TYR A 76 -11.27 11.24 -11.75
C TYR A 76 -9.84 11.79 -11.61
N LEU A 77 -9.00 11.09 -10.83
CA LEU A 77 -7.61 11.51 -10.62
C LEU A 77 -6.79 11.39 -11.91
N ASP A 78 -7.00 10.33 -12.71
CA ASP A 78 -6.30 10.16 -13.99
C ASP A 78 -6.64 11.29 -14.95
N TRP A 79 -7.93 11.60 -15.11
CA TRP A 79 -8.39 12.73 -15.91
C TRP A 79 -7.83 14.06 -15.40
N LYS A 80 -7.82 14.30 -14.09
CA LYS A 80 -7.22 15.53 -13.52
C LYS A 80 -5.69 15.61 -13.69
N MET A 81 -4.99 14.49 -13.71
CA MET A 81 -3.53 14.44 -13.88
C MET A 81 -3.08 14.72 -15.32
N GLN A 82 -3.97 14.57 -16.31
CA GLN A 82 -3.68 14.93 -17.71
C GLN A 82 -3.64 16.45 -17.92
N GLY A 83 -4.28 17.23 -17.03
CA GLY A 83 -4.29 18.69 -17.06
C GLY A 83 -3.07 19.35 -16.38
N PRO A 84 -3.07 20.69 -16.22
CA PRO A 84 -2.02 21.40 -15.51
C PRO A 84 -2.04 21.11 -14.00
N TRP A 85 -0.96 20.55 -13.47
CA TRP A 85 -0.85 20.14 -12.06
C TRP A 85 -0.90 21.31 -11.06
N GLN A 86 -0.71 22.55 -11.53
CA GLN A 86 -0.78 23.74 -10.68
C GLN A 86 -2.20 24.00 -10.17
N GLU A 87 -3.21 23.64 -10.97
CA GLU A 87 -4.62 23.85 -10.65
C GLU A 87 -5.20 22.78 -9.72
N MET A 88 -4.48 21.67 -9.55
CA MET A 88 -4.88 20.57 -8.68
C MET A 88 -4.74 20.97 -7.20
N THR A 89 -5.76 20.66 -6.40
CA THR A 89 -5.77 20.98 -4.97
C THR A 89 -4.72 20.16 -4.20
N ARG A 90 -4.36 20.60 -3.00
CA ARG A 90 -3.41 19.87 -2.16
C ARG A 90 -3.93 18.47 -1.80
N GLU A 91 -5.23 18.32 -1.60
CA GLU A 91 -5.86 17.04 -1.26
C GLU A 91 -5.77 16.07 -2.44
N GLU A 92 -6.10 16.54 -3.65
CA GLU A 92 -5.96 15.77 -4.89
C GLU A 92 -4.52 15.33 -5.14
N LYS A 93 -3.54 16.21 -4.90
CA LYS A 93 -2.10 15.88 -5.01
C LYS A 93 -1.66 14.80 -4.02
N VAL A 94 -2.16 14.86 -2.78
CA VAL A 94 -1.86 13.85 -1.76
C VAL A 94 -2.54 12.52 -2.11
N ALA A 95 -3.77 12.58 -2.62
CA ALA A 95 -4.51 11.41 -3.06
C ALA A 95 -3.83 10.73 -4.25
N SER A 96 -3.42 11.48 -5.28
CA SER A 96 -2.72 10.96 -6.45
C SER A 96 -1.36 10.36 -6.07
N PHE A 97 -0.61 11.03 -5.18
CA PHE A 97 0.64 10.49 -4.63
C PHE A 97 0.41 9.16 -3.89
N TYR A 98 -0.61 9.09 -3.05
CA TYR A 98 -0.96 7.86 -2.33
C TYR A 98 -1.44 6.75 -3.27
N LEU A 99 -2.17 7.08 -4.33
CA LEU A 99 -2.57 6.08 -5.31
C LEU A 99 -1.36 5.55 -6.09
N ALA A 100 -0.42 6.41 -6.49
CA ALA A 100 0.79 5.98 -7.19
C ALA A 100 1.74 5.14 -6.32
N TYR A 101 2.00 5.58 -5.08
CA TYR A 101 3.08 5.04 -4.23
C TYR A 101 2.64 4.55 -2.85
N GLY A 102 1.37 4.66 -2.50
CA GLY A 102 0.85 4.27 -1.20
C GLY A 102 0.86 2.76 -0.97
N LEU A 103 0.65 2.40 0.30
CA LEU A 103 0.63 1.04 0.79
C LEU A 103 -0.73 0.39 0.53
N TRP A 104 -0.98 0.07 -0.74
CA TRP A 104 -2.18 -0.62 -1.18
C TRP A 104 -1.83 -1.64 -2.27
N GLY A 105 -2.72 -2.61 -2.48
CA GLY A 105 -2.49 -3.70 -3.43
C GLY A 105 -1.25 -4.53 -3.05
N PRO A 106 -0.41 -4.94 -4.02
CA PRO A 106 0.79 -5.74 -3.75
C PRO A 106 1.80 -5.05 -2.83
N ARG A 107 1.77 -3.71 -2.72
CA ARG A 107 2.71 -2.93 -1.88
C ARG A 107 2.29 -2.84 -0.42
N ALA A 108 1.11 -3.34 -0.05
CA ALA A 108 0.67 -3.35 1.33
C ALA A 108 1.54 -4.25 2.23
N GLY A 109 2.24 -5.23 1.67
CA GLY A 109 3.10 -6.17 2.40
C GLY A 109 4.34 -5.56 3.04
N VAL A 110 4.97 -4.58 2.38
CA VAL A 110 6.31 -4.07 2.72
C VAL A 110 6.39 -3.43 4.11
N ARG A 111 5.28 -2.91 4.66
CA ARG A 111 5.27 -2.27 6.00
C ARG A 111 4.64 -3.14 7.08
N LYS A 112 3.86 -4.16 6.72
CA LYS A 112 3.28 -5.10 7.69
C LYS A 112 4.37 -5.94 8.37
N GLU A 113 5.52 -6.11 7.74
CA GLU A 113 6.67 -6.80 8.36
C GLU A 113 7.31 -6.02 9.54
N ALA A 114 7.18 -4.69 9.59
CA ALA A 114 7.85 -3.88 10.61
C ALA A 114 7.07 -3.78 11.94
N ASN A 115 5.77 -4.10 11.97
CA ASN A 115 4.96 -4.06 13.18
C ASN A 115 4.08 -5.31 13.28
N LEU A 116 4.56 -6.27 14.07
CA LEU A 116 3.72 -7.15 14.89
C LEU A 116 2.81 -8.15 14.16
N GLY A 117 3.40 -9.26 13.71
CA GLY A 117 3.01 -10.60 14.15
C GLY A 117 1.67 -11.22 13.71
N LYS A 118 0.83 -10.56 12.92
CA LYS A 118 -0.43 -11.14 12.43
C LYS A 118 -0.84 -10.53 11.10
N ASP A 119 -0.18 -10.95 10.03
CA ASP A 119 -0.68 -10.90 8.67
C ASP A 119 0.20 -11.86 7.87
N THR A 120 -0.14 -13.14 7.94
CA THR A 120 0.52 -14.20 7.19
C THR A 120 0.24 -13.98 5.71
N GLU A 121 1.09 -13.19 5.05
CA GLU A 121 1.42 -13.49 3.67
C GLU A 121 1.84 -14.96 3.67
N ILE A 122 1.09 -15.78 2.95
CA ILE A 122 1.31 -17.21 2.90
C ILE A 122 2.62 -17.36 2.13
N ASN A 123 3.75 -17.28 2.85
CA ASN A 123 5.04 -17.67 2.30
C ASN A 123 4.95 -19.18 2.15
N ILE A 124 4.51 -19.62 0.96
CA ILE A 124 4.23 -21.01 0.61
C ILE A 124 5.44 -21.87 0.98
N THR A 125 6.64 -21.36 0.74
CA THR A 125 7.90 -21.99 1.11
C THR A 125 8.00 -22.20 2.63
N TYR A 126 7.75 -21.17 3.44
CA TYR A 126 7.73 -21.27 4.90
C TYR A 126 6.70 -22.27 5.41
N PHE A 127 5.50 -22.28 4.81
CA PHE A 127 4.44 -23.22 5.16
C PHE A 127 4.86 -24.67 4.87
N ILE A 128 5.45 -24.92 3.69
CA ILE A 128 5.96 -26.25 3.31
C ILE A 128 7.01 -26.73 4.31
N PHE A 129 7.97 -25.88 4.67
CA PHE A 129 8.98 -26.24 5.67
C PHE A 129 8.37 -26.54 7.03
N ARG A 130 7.36 -25.78 7.49
CA ARG A 130 6.64 -26.08 8.73
C ARG A 130 5.93 -27.42 8.67
N VAL A 131 5.25 -27.74 7.57
CA VAL A 131 4.56 -29.01 7.43
C VAL A 131 5.56 -30.17 7.40
N LEU A 132 6.61 -30.07 6.59
CA LEU A 132 7.67 -31.07 6.50
C LEU A 132 8.27 -31.36 7.87
N PHE A 133 8.69 -30.33 8.59
CA PHE A 133 9.34 -30.47 9.89
C PHE A 133 8.40 -31.09 10.95
N ASN A 134 7.13 -30.67 11.00
CA ASN A 134 6.17 -31.22 11.95
C ASN A 134 5.80 -32.68 11.63
N VAL A 135 5.65 -33.04 10.35
CA VAL A 135 5.39 -34.42 9.94
C VAL A 135 6.59 -35.32 10.26
N THR A 136 7.81 -34.86 9.99
CA THR A 136 9.03 -35.61 10.33
C THR A 136 9.16 -35.81 11.84
N LEU A 137 8.93 -34.76 12.65
CA LEU A 137 9.00 -34.87 14.11
C LEU A 137 7.94 -35.82 14.68
N LEU A 138 6.68 -35.68 14.26
CA LEU A 138 5.59 -36.55 14.73
C LEU A 138 5.76 -37.98 14.25
N GLY A 139 6.28 -38.19 13.04
CA GLY A 139 6.62 -39.51 12.52
C GLY A 139 7.71 -40.19 13.35
N ALA A 140 8.80 -39.47 13.65
CA ALA A 140 9.89 -39.98 14.48
C ALA A 140 9.40 -40.30 15.92
N LEU A 141 8.62 -39.40 16.51
CA LEU A 141 8.00 -39.63 17.82
C LEU A 141 7.06 -40.84 17.83
N GLY A 142 6.24 -40.99 16.79
CA GLY A 142 5.30 -42.11 16.66
C GLY A 142 6.01 -43.46 16.58
N VAL A 143 7.04 -43.58 15.74
CA VAL A 143 7.84 -44.81 15.63
C VAL A 143 8.57 -45.11 16.93
N SER A 144 9.15 -44.08 17.57
CA SER A 144 9.80 -44.23 18.88
C SER A 144 8.83 -44.72 19.95
N TYR A 145 7.59 -44.23 19.96
CA TYR A 145 6.56 -44.65 20.91
C TYR A 145 6.13 -46.11 20.70
N ILE A 146 5.95 -46.52 19.45
CA ILE A 146 5.61 -47.92 19.11
C ILE A 146 6.75 -48.86 19.54
N ASN A 147 8.00 -48.51 19.21
CA ASN A 147 9.16 -49.33 19.60
C ASN A 147 9.28 -49.45 21.11
N TRP A 148 9.12 -48.34 21.86
CA TRP A 148 9.14 -48.37 23.32
C TRP A 148 8.05 -49.29 23.91
N LYS A 149 6.85 -49.29 23.32
CA LYS A 149 5.77 -50.18 23.75
C LYS A 149 6.10 -51.66 23.50
N TYR A 150 6.59 -51.99 22.30
CA TYR A 150 6.99 -53.37 21.98
C TYR A 150 8.10 -53.88 22.89
N ASP A 151 9.08 -53.03 23.21
CA ASP A 151 10.19 -53.39 24.10
C ASP A 151 9.68 -53.75 25.50
N LYS A 152 8.72 -52.96 26.03
CA LYS A 152 8.06 -53.24 27.32
C LYS A 152 7.25 -54.53 27.36
N GLU A 153 6.69 -54.95 26.24
CA GLU A 153 5.96 -56.23 26.14
C GLU A 153 6.95 -57.41 26.10
N ARG A 154 8.06 -57.28 25.35
CA ARG A 154 9.11 -58.29 25.27
C ARG A 154 9.83 -58.51 26.61
N GLU A 155 10.07 -57.45 27.38
CA GLU A 155 10.66 -57.56 28.73
C GLU A 155 9.80 -58.45 29.64
N LYS A 156 8.48 -58.25 29.66
CA LYS A 156 7.55 -59.04 30.49
C LYS A 156 7.53 -60.51 30.08
N GLU A 157 7.50 -60.79 28.77
CA GLU A 157 7.56 -62.16 28.28
C GLU A 157 8.87 -62.87 28.68
N MET A 158 9.99 -62.15 28.75
CA MET A 158 11.25 -62.73 29.21
C MET A 158 11.25 -62.99 30.72
N GLU A 159 10.62 -62.12 31.52
CA GLU A 159 10.45 -62.33 32.97
C GLU A 159 9.51 -63.52 33.26
N ASP A 160 8.39 -63.61 32.54
CA ASP A 160 7.39 -64.68 32.72
C ASP A 160 7.93 -66.06 32.30
N ASN A 161 8.80 -66.14 31.28
CA ASN A 161 9.42 -67.41 30.83
C ASN A 161 10.59 -67.88 31.73
N GLN A 162 11.05 -67.05 32.68
CA GLN A 162 12.10 -67.42 33.64
C GLN A 162 11.55 -67.91 34.99
N LEU A 163 10.23 -67.87 35.18
CA LEU A 163 9.48 -68.44 36.31
C LEU A 163 8.96 -69.84 35.98
#